data_AF-H0SY89-F1
#
_entry.id   AF-H0SY89-F1
#
_cell.length_a   1.000
_cell.length_b   1.000
_cell.length_c   1.000
_cell.angle_alpha   90.00
_cell.angle_beta   90.00
_cell.angle_gamma   90.00
#
_symmetry.space_group_name_H-M   'P 1'
#
loop_
_entity.id
_entity.type
_entity.pdbx_description
1 polymer ?
#
loop_
_entity_poly.entity_id
_entity_poly.type
_entity_poly.pdbx_seq_one_letter_code
_entity_poly.pdbx_strand_id
1 'polypeptide(L)' 'MYYVYILVSGRHGTLHIGITNSIRARLEQHRNGAGSDFVKKYNVFRLVYIETYAVAKKQSPARSSSSAGSATGRSS' A
#
# COMPACT_ATOMS: atom_id res chain seq x y z
N MET A 1 7.87 0.67 -1.82
CA MET A 1 7.33 -0.31 -2.78
C MET A 1 6.24 -1.09 -2.08
N TYR A 2 5.16 -1.40 -2.78
CA TYR A 2 4.06 -2.22 -2.30
C TYR A 2 3.86 -3.38 -3.27
N TYR A 3 3.35 -4.49 -2.76
CA TYR A 3 3.07 -5.69 -3.51
C TYR A 3 1.59 -6.00 -3.41
N VAL A 4 0.91 -6.13 -4.54
CA VAL A 4 -0.39 -6.81 -4.64
C VAL A 4 -0.10 -8.28 -4.88
N TYR A 5 -0.74 -9.18 -4.13
CA TYR A 5 -0.50 -10.61 -4.26
C TYR A 5 -1.79 -11.42 -4.17
N ILE A 6 -1.78 -12.60 -4.80
CA ILE A 6 -2.89 -13.56 -4.75
C ILE A 6 -2.39 -14.90 -4.24
N LEU A 7 -3.02 -15.40 -3.19
CA LEU A 7 -2.84 -16.75 -2.64
C LEU A 7 -4.04 -17.63 -2.99
N VAL A 8 -3.79 -18.93 -3.17
CA VAL A 8 -4.84 -19.96 -3.36
C VAL A 8 -4.63 -21.16 -2.44
N SER A 9 -5.72 -21.84 -2.08
CA SER A 9 -5.64 -23.11 -1.35
C SER A 9 -5.41 -24.32 -2.26
N GLY A 10 -5.83 -24.26 -3.51
CA GLY A 10 -5.72 -25.36 -4.46
C GLY A 10 -6.44 -25.08 -5.79
N ARG A 11 -6.54 -26.10 -6.65
CA ARG A 11 -7.24 -26.00 -7.94
C ARG A 11 -8.74 -25.77 -7.69
N HIS A 12 -9.28 -24.70 -8.26
CA HIS A 12 -10.66 -24.21 -8.02
C HIS A 12 -10.98 -23.90 -6.54
N GLY A 13 -9.95 -23.66 -5.73
CA GLY A 13 -10.08 -23.39 -4.30
C GLY A 13 -10.29 -21.90 -3.98
N THR A 14 -10.21 -21.59 -2.69
CA THR A 14 -10.35 -20.24 -2.15
C THR A 14 -9.19 -19.34 -2.59
N LEU A 15 -9.51 -18.11 -2.99
CA LEU A 15 -8.57 -17.05 -3.32
C LEU A 15 -8.47 -16.04 -2.18
N HIS A 16 -7.27 -15.54 -1.94
CA HIS A 16 -7.02 -14.43 -1.03
C HIS A 16 -6.15 -13.38 -1.72
N ILE A 17 -6.64 -12.15 -1.80
CA ILE A 17 -5.93 -11.01 -2.38
C ILE A 17 -5.47 -10.12 -1.23
N GLY A 18 -4.20 -9.70 -1.26
CA GLY A 18 -3.65 -8.83 -0.23
C GLY A 18 -2.65 -7.82 -0.78
N ILE A 19 -2.37 -6.82 0.06
CA ILE A 19 -1.33 -5.82 -0.18
C ILE A 19 -0.33 -5.89 0.96
N THR A 20 0.96 -5.79 0.66
CA THR A 20 2.03 -5.74 1.67
C THR A 20 3.20 -4.90 1.18
N ASN A 21 3.98 -4.34 2.09
CA ASN A 21 5.28 -3.74 1.78
C ASN A 21 6.44 -4.77 1.78
N SER A 22 6.17 -6.01 2.24
CA SER A 22 7.13 -7.11 2.23
C SER A 22 6.42 -8.44 1.97
N ILE A 23 6.61 -9.01 0.78
CA ILE A 23 6.00 -10.29 0.43
C ILE A 23 6.57 -11.44 1.28
N ARG A 24 7.88 -11.44 1.53
CA ARG A 24 8.54 -12.50 2.30
C ARG A 24 7.97 -12.63 3.71
N ALA A 25 7.96 -11.52 4.45
CA ALA A 25 7.43 -11.49 5.81
C ALA A 25 5.96 -11.91 5.85
N ARG A 26 5.17 -11.47 4.86
CA ARG A 26 3.75 -11.81 4.77
C ARG A 26 3.52 -13.31 4.53
N LEU A 27 4.30 -13.94 3.66
CA LEU A 27 4.22 -15.38 3.42
C LEU A 27 4.64 -16.19 4.66
N GLU A 28 5.69 -15.75 5.37
CA GLU A 28 6.12 -16.38 6.62
C GLU A 28 5.04 -16.28 7.71
N GLN A 29 4.43 -15.10 7.88
CA GLN A 29 3.29 -14.91 8.79
C GLN A 29 2.12 -15.84 8.46
N HIS A 30 1.75 -15.98 7.17
CA HIS A 30 0.68 -16.88 6.77
C HIS A 30 1.02 -18.35 7.09
N ARG A 31 2.24 -18.79 6.75
CA ARG A 31 2.70 -20.16 7.05
C ARG A 31 2.69 -20.48 8.55
N ASN A 32 3.01 -19.50 9.37
CA ASN A 32 3.00 -19.63 10.84
C ASN A 32 1.61 -19.42 11.46
N GLY A 33 0.57 -19.19 10.65
CA GLY A 33 -0.79 -18.95 11.13
C GLY A 33 -1.00 -17.59 11.81
N ALA A 34 -0.05 -16.66 11.68
CA ALA A 34 -0.08 -15.32 12.28
C ALA A 34 -0.50 -14.21 11.30
N GLY A 35 -0.72 -14.53 10.02
CA GLY A 35 -1.00 -13.52 8.99
C GLY A 35 -2.48 -13.15 8.84
N SER A 36 -3.38 -14.14 8.83
CA SER A 36 -4.83 -13.93 8.68
C SER A 36 -5.58 -15.20 9.09
N ASP A 37 -6.64 -15.04 9.89
CA ASP A 37 -7.52 -16.15 10.28
C ASP A 37 -8.20 -16.79 9.07
N PHE A 38 -8.51 -16.02 8.04
CA PHE A 38 -9.08 -16.53 6.79
C PHE A 38 -8.09 -17.45 6.07
N VAL A 39 -6.85 -16.97 5.90
CA VAL A 39 -5.80 -17.75 5.22
C VAL A 39 -5.50 -19.05 5.98
N LYS A 40 -5.48 -18.98 7.31
CA LYS A 40 -5.33 -20.17 8.17
C LYS A 40 -6.52 -21.13 8.05
N LYS A 41 -7.76 -20.62 8.14
CA LYS A 41 -8.99 -21.43 8.09
C LYS A 41 -9.15 -22.20 6.78
N TYR A 42 -8.80 -21.57 5.66
CA TYR A 42 -9.01 -22.14 4.32
C TYR A 42 -7.72 -22.70 3.69
N ASN A 43 -6.62 -22.77 4.44
CA ASN A 43 -5.31 -23.25 3.96
C ASN A 43 -4.82 -22.57 2.68
N VAL A 44 -4.98 -21.24 2.60
CA VAL A 44 -4.73 -20.45 1.38
C VAL A 44 -3.27 -19.97 1.35
N PHE A 45 -2.34 -20.85 1.02
CA PHE A 45 -0.89 -20.58 1.16
C PHE A 45 -0.09 -20.51 -0.15
N ARG A 46 -0.64 -20.95 -1.28
CA ARG A 46 0.09 -20.99 -2.55
C ARG A 46 0.04 -19.62 -3.22
N LEU A 47 1.19 -18.95 -3.32
CA LEU A 47 1.32 -17.73 -4.12
C LEU A 47 1.24 -18.06 -5.61
N VAL A 48 0.29 -17.44 -6.32
CA VAL A 48 0.09 -17.63 -7.76
C VAL A 48 0.26 -16.35 -8.57
N TYR A 49 0.22 -15.19 -7.91
CA TYR A 49 0.40 -13.90 -8.55
C TYR A 49 1.02 -12.89 -7.60
N ILE A 50 1.90 -12.06 -8.13
CA ILE A 50 2.47 -10.90 -7.44
C ILE A 50 2.73 -9.78 -8.44
N GLU A 51 2.42 -8.55 -8.03
CA GLU A 51 2.72 -7.34 -8.79
C GLU A 51 3.26 -6.25 -7.87
N THR A 52 4.22 -5.46 -8.37
CA THR A 52 4.93 -4.43 -7.58
C THR A 52 4.52 -3.03 -8.00
N TYR A 53 4.29 -2.17 -7.01
CA TYR A 53 3.87 -0.78 -7.18
C TYR A 53 4.80 0.17 -6.42
N ALA A 54 5.21 1.25 -7.09
CA ALA A 54 5.91 2.36 -6.47
C ALA A 54 4.90 3.36 -5.89
N VAL A 55 5.21 3.95 -4.73
CA VAL A 55 4.41 5.08 -4.23
C VAL A 55 4.88 6.33 -4.93
N ALA A 56 3.96 6.97 -5.65
CA ALA A 56 4.17 8.33 -6.13
C ALA A 56 4.29 9.26 -4.92
N LYS A 57 5.43 9.95 -4.80
CA LYS A 57 5.61 10.97 -3.75
C LYS A 57 4.73 12.17 -4.11
N LYS A 58 3.67 12.41 -3.35
CA LYS A 58 2.84 13.60 -3.55
C LYS A 58 3.65 14.82 -3.10
N GLN A 59 4.14 15.61 -4.06
CA GLN A 59 4.76 16.89 -3.76
C GLN A 59 3.64 17.86 -3.34
N SER A 60 3.66 18.34 -2.10
CA SER A 60 2.81 19.48 -1.73
C SER A 60 3.22 20.67 -2.60
N PRO A 61 2.28 21.39 -3.23
CA PRO A 61 2.64 22.59 -3.97
C PRO A 61 3.36 23.53 -2.98
N ALA A 62 4.56 23.97 -3.36
CA ALA A 62 5.29 24.97 -2.61
C ALA A 62 4.34 26.16 -2.43
N ARG A 63 3.98 26.45 -1.17
CA ARG A 63 3.15 27.60 -0.84
C ARG A 63 3.95 28.82 -1.27
N SER A 64 3.59 29.47 -2.37
CA SER A 64 4.15 30.77 -2.72
C SER A 64 3.79 31.72 -1.59
N SER A 65 4.80 32.12 -0.81
CA SER A 65 4.67 33.24 0.11
C SER A 65 4.53 34.50 -0.75
N SER A 66 3.30 34.88 -1.07
CA SER A 66 3.00 36.22 -1.57
C SER A 66 3.23 37.20 -0.42
N SER A 67 4.33 37.95 -0.50
CA SER A 67 4.54 39.15 0.28
C SER A 67 3.45 40.17 -0.08
N ALA A 68 2.47 40.33 0.79
CA ALA A 68 1.45 41.38 0.69
C ALA A 68 2.12 42.75 0.79
N GLY A 69 1.80 43.62 -0.18
CA GLY A 69 2.41 44.92 -0.38
C GLY A 69 2.12 45.93 0.73
N SER A 70 3.14 46.76 1.00
CA SER A 70 3.04 48.00 1.76
C SER A 70 2.39 49.07 0.89
N ALA A 71 1.14 49.44 1.19
CA ALA A 71 0.48 50.62 0.65
C ALA A 71 0.48 51.73 1.72
N THR A 72 1.44 52.65 1.63
CA THR A 72 1.39 53.93 2.33
C THR A 72 0.86 54.99 1.37
N GLY A 73 -0.39 55.40 1.59
CA GLY A 73 -1.06 56.46 0.84
C GLY A 73 -0.41 57.83 1.08
N ARG A 74 -0.34 58.63 0.01
CA ARG A 74 0.10 60.02 0.03
C ARG A 74 -1.12 60.90 -0.20
N SER A 75 -1.48 61.66 0.81
CA SER A 75 -2.52 62.69 0.79
C SER A 75 -1.98 63.99 0.17
N SER A 76 -2.73 64.54 -0.78
CA SER A 76 -2.74 65.97 -1.14
C SER A 76 -3.99 66.28 -1.93
#